data_AF-A0A921G0R0-F1
#
_entry.id   AF-A0A921G0R0-F1
#
_cell.length_a   1.000
_cell.length_b   1.000
_cell.length_c   1.000
_cell.angle_alpha   90.00
_cell.angle_beta   90.00
_cell.angle_gamma   90.00
#
_symmetry.space_group_name_H-M   'P 1'
#
loop_
_entity.id
_entity.type
_entity.pdbx_description
1 polymer ?
#
loop_
_entity_poly.entity_id
_entity_poly.type
_entity_poly.pdbx_seq_one_letter_code
_entity_poly.pdbx_strand_id
1 'polypeptide(L)'
;MEKAFRALLTRGINGLIEEDGKYTNILAVMFRIAREFYEQSYFIAFKKEGKKVIITDGNENIFGELDLTELNIPQNIWLVTEDYGDELVCIAMLPEEY
;
A
#
# COMPACT_ATOMS: atom_id res chain seq x y z
N MET A 1 -3.75 2.83 -23.64
CA MET A 1 -3.85 1.40 -23.31
C MET A 1 -3.48 1.31 -21.84
N GLU A 2 -4.32 0.71 -21.00
CA GLU A 2 -4.00 0.57 -19.57
C GLU A 2 -2.81 -0.39 -19.41
N LYS A 3 -1.77 0.01 -18.66
CA LYS A 3 -0.65 -0.89 -18.35
C LYS A 3 -1.16 -2.08 -17.52
N ALA A 4 -0.55 -3.25 -17.73
CA ALA A 4 -0.78 -4.38 -16.83
C ALA A 4 -0.32 -3.97 -15.42
N PHE A 5 -1.02 -4.43 -14.39
CA PHE A 5 -0.67 -4.11 -13.00
C PHE A 5 -0.58 -5.39 -12.20
N ARG A 6 0.60 -5.62 -11.63
CA ARG A 6 0.91 -6.81 -10.86
C ARG A 6 1.21 -6.43 -9.42
N ALA A 7 0.40 -6.97 -8.52
CA ALA A 7 0.58 -6.83 -7.08
C ALA A 7 1.48 -7.97 -6.56
N LEU A 8 2.50 -7.60 -5.78
CA LEU A 8 3.38 -8.52 -5.06
C LEU A 8 3.38 -8.19 -3.57
N LEU A 9 3.64 -9.19 -2.75
CA LEU A 9 3.66 -9.08 -1.30
C LEU A 9 5.02 -9.57 -0.79
N THR A 10 5.63 -8.83 0.12
CA THR A 10 6.79 -9.33 0.87
C THR A 10 6.39 -10.42 1.86
N ARG A 11 7.40 -11.01 2.51
CA ARG A 11 7.17 -12.00 3.56
C ARG A 11 6.47 -11.39 4.76
N GLY A 12 6.83 -10.16 5.17
CA GLY A 12 6.19 -9.47 6.28
C GLY A 12 4.69 -9.27 6.05
N ILE A 13 4.30 -8.84 4.85
CA ILE A 13 2.90 -8.67 4.50
C ILE A 13 2.14 -10.00 4.44
N ASN A 14 2.75 -11.05 3.88
CA ASN A 14 2.13 -12.39 3.90
C ASN A 14 1.90 -12.89 5.34
N GLY A 15 2.86 -12.67 6.24
CA GLY A 15 2.72 -13.01 7.66
C GLY A 15 1.53 -12.31 8.31
N LEU A 16 1.31 -11.02 8.01
CA LEU A 16 0.14 -10.30 8.51
C LEU A 16 -1.17 -10.94 8.03
N ILE A 17 -1.26 -11.29 6.74
CA ILE A 17 -2.47 -11.94 6.17
C ILE A 17 -2.75 -13.28 6.85
N GLU A 18 -1.71 -14.09 7.12
CA GLU A 18 -1.85 -15.37 7.80
C GLU A 18 -2.34 -15.21 9.25
N GLU A 19 -1.91 -14.14 9.94
CA GLU A 19 -2.33 -13.81 11.30
C GLU A 19 -3.77 -13.26 11.37
N ASP A 20 -4.18 -12.44 10.41
CA ASP A 20 -5.55 -11.92 10.29
C ASP A 20 -5.97 -11.77 8.83
N GLY A 21 -6.78 -12.72 8.35
CA GLY A 21 -7.25 -12.75 6.95
C GLY A 21 -8.05 -11.52 6.51
N LYS A 22 -8.45 -10.62 7.42
CA LYS A 22 -9.05 -9.33 7.06
C LYS A 22 -8.09 -8.44 6.26
N TYR A 23 -6.79 -8.69 6.32
CA TYR A 23 -5.80 -7.89 5.59
C TYR A 23 -5.88 -8.04 4.07
N THR A 24 -6.43 -9.12 3.53
CA THR A 24 -6.53 -9.30 2.08
C THR A 24 -7.40 -8.23 1.43
N ASN A 25 -8.54 -7.89 2.04
CA ASN A 25 -9.46 -6.90 1.49
C ASN A 25 -8.86 -5.49 1.49
N ILE A 26 -8.10 -5.14 2.53
CA ILE A 26 -7.48 -3.82 2.64
C ILE A 26 -6.27 -3.68 1.72
N LEU A 27 -5.49 -4.74 1.52
CA LEU A 27 -4.39 -4.72 0.55
C LEU A 27 -4.91 -4.45 -0.86
N ALA A 28 -6.06 -5.03 -1.25
CA ALA A 28 -6.67 -4.72 -2.54
C ALA A 28 -7.03 -3.23 -2.67
N VAL A 29 -7.52 -2.60 -1.59
CA VAL A 29 -7.77 -1.15 -1.55
C VAL A 29 -6.46 -0.36 -1.63
N MET A 30 -5.43 -0.75 -0.89
CA MET A 30 -4.10 -0.12 -0.92
C MET A 30 -3.49 -0.17 -2.32
N PHE A 31 -3.54 -1.32 -3.00
CA PHE A 31 -3.04 -1.45 -4.37
C PHE A 31 -3.80 -0.58 -5.37
N ARG A 32 -5.12 -0.46 -5.21
CA ARG A 32 -5.92 0.44 -6.05
C ARG A 32 -5.50 1.90 -5.85
N ILE A 33 -5.30 2.31 -4.60
CA ILE A 33 -4.82 3.66 -4.25
C ILE A 33 -3.42 3.87 -4.84
N ALA A 34 -2.50 2.93 -4.67
CA ALA A 34 -1.16 3.06 -5.22
C ALA A 34 -1.17 3.17 -6.76
N ARG A 35 -2.04 2.41 -7.44
CA ARG A 35 -2.27 2.55 -8.88
C ARG A 35 -2.85 3.92 -9.25
N GLU A 36 -3.73 4.49 -8.44
CA GLU A 36 -4.30 5.82 -8.71
C GLU A 36 -3.23 6.92 -8.59
N PHE A 37 -2.34 6.78 -7.61
CA PHE A 37 -1.33 7.80 -7.31
C PHE A 37 0.05 7.58 -7.98
N TYR A 38 0.22 6.51 -8.77
CA TYR A 38 1.55 6.11 -9.29
C TYR A 38 2.23 7.19 -10.14
N GLU A 39 1.45 7.98 -10.88
CA GLU A 39 1.99 9.07 -11.72
C GLU A 39 2.49 10.26 -10.89
N GLN A 40 2.02 10.40 -9.64
CA GLN A 40 2.50 11.44 -8.73
C GLN A 40 3.61 10.95 -7.82
N SER A 41 3.59 9.67 -7.42
CA SER A 41 4.66 9.06 -6.64
C SER A 41 4.73 7.55 -6.89
N TYR A 42 5.95 7.06 -7.14
CA TYR A 42 6.24 5.63 -7.18
C TYR A 42 6.16 4.97 -5.79
N PHE A 43 6.23 5.77 -4.72
CA PHE A 43 6.24 5.34 -3.33
C PHE A 43 5.01 5.87 -2.60
N ILE A 44 4.19 4.97 -2.06
CA ILE A 44 2.97 5.30 -1.33
C ILE A 44 3.03 4.68 0.07
N ALA A 45 3.01 5.51 1.10
CA ALA A 45 3.01 5.09 2.50
C ALA A 45 1.61 5.19 3.09
N PHE A 46 1.18 4.12 3.76
CA PHE A 46 -0.02 4.06 4.58
C PHE A 46 0.41 4.14 6.05
N LYS A 47 0.42 5.36 6.60
CA LYS A 47 0.86 5.65 7.97
C LYS A 47 -0.31 5.55 8.93
N LYS A 48 -0.23 4.63 9.90
CA LYS A 48 -1.25 4.47 10.94
C LYS A 48 -1.11 5.58 11.99
N GLU A 49 -2.15 6.38 12.13
CA GLU A 49 -2.25 7.45 13.14
C GLU A 49 -3.54 7.29 13.95
N GLY A 50 -3.42 6.63 15.11
CA GLY A 50 -4.55 6.33 15.97
C GLY A 50 -5.58 5.44 15.27
N LYS A 51 -6.75 6.02 14.92
CA LYS A 51 -7.86 5.35 14.22
C LYS A 51 -7.93 5.68 12.73
N LYS A 52 -6.90 6.35 12.20
CA LYS A 52 -6.83 6.74 10.79
C LYS A 52 -5.59 6.15 10.15
N VAL A 53 -5.64 6.04 8.83
CA VAL A 53 -4.44 5.86 8.01
C VAL A 53 -4.29 7.07 7.12
N ILE A 54 -3.13 7.70 7.22
CA ILE A 54 -2.71 8.81 6.36
C ILE A 54 -1.96 8.22 5.18
N ILE A 55 -2.37 8.58 3.97
CA ILE A 55 -1.75 8.14 2.72
C ILE A 55 -0.79 9.24 2.28
N THR A 56 0.49 8.91 2.13
CA THR A 56 1.55 9.89 1.76
C THR A 56 2.48 9.35 0.69
N ASP A 57 3.35 10.20 0.15
CA ASP A 57 4.47 9.82 -0.73
C ASP A 57 5.70 9.26 0.02
N GLY A 58 5.52 8.86 1.29
CA GLY A 58 6.61 8.56 2.23
C GLY A 58 7.11 9.77 3.02
N ASN A 59 6.99 10.98 2.50
CA ASN A 59 7.43 12.23 3.12
C ASN A 59 6.23 13.03 3.68
N GLU A 60 6.23 14.35 3.48
CA GLU A 60 5.22 15.30 3.98
C GLU A 60 4.03 15.50 3.03
N ASN A 61 4.06 14.96 1.81
CA ASN A 61 2.97 15.12 0.87
C ASN A 61 1.84 14.13 1.15
N ILE A 62 0.67 14.63 1.53
CA ILE A 62 -0.50 13.83 1.89
C ILE A 62 -1.44 13.71 0.69
N PHE A 63 -1.74 12.48 0.31
CA PHE A 63 -2.71 12.16 -0.76
C PHE A 63 -4.13 11.97 -0.22
N GLY A 64 -4.29 11.59 1.05
CA GLY A 64 -5.59 11.44 1.67
C GLY A 64 -5.55 10.76 3.02
N GLU A 65 -6.75 10.48 3.56
CA GLU A 65 -6.93 9.73 4.80
C GLU A 65 -8.01 8.65 4.64
N LEU A 66 -7.86 7.55 5.39
CA LEU A 66 -8.83 6.47 5.51
C LEU A 66 -9.22 6.31 6.98
N ASP A 67 -10.51 6.36 7.27
CA ASP A 67 -11.01 6.02 8.61
C ASP A 67 -10.95 4.50 8.82
N LEU A 68 -10.21 4.08 9.85
CA LEU A 68 -9.96 2.68 10.18
C LEU A 68 -10.92 2.10 11.21
N THR A 69 -12.15 2.62 11.32
CA THR A 69 -13.11 2.08 12.30
C THR A 69 -13.40 0.59 12.13
N GLU A 70 -13.07 0.00 10.96
CA GLU A 70 -13.21 -1.43 10.67
C GLU A 70 -11.92 -2.11 10.21
N LEU A 71 -10.86 -1.35 9.93
CA LEU A 71 -9.65 -1.80 9.24
C LEU A 71 -8.47 -1.76 10.21
N ASN A 72 -8.31 -2.82 10.99
CA ASN A 72 -7.31 -2.90 12.04
C ASN A 72 -5.89 -3.11 11.48
N ILE A 73 -5.39 -2.23 10.60
CA ILE A 73 -4.00 -2.27 10.12
C ILE A 73 -3.08 -2.21 11.34
N PRO A 74 -2.13 -3.15 11.54
CA PRO A 74 -1.41 -3.25 12.80
C PRO A 74 -0.31 -2.18 12.86
N GLN A 75 0.28 -1.87 11.71
CA GLN A 75 1.45 -1.03 11.54
C GLN A 75 1.47 -0.33 10.17
N ASN A 76 2.47 0.51 9.93
CA ASN A 76 2.64 1.18 8.64
C ASN A 76 2.89 0.15 7.53
N ILE A 77 2.36 0.42 6.34
CA ILE A 77 2.59 -0.40 5.14
C ILE A 77 3.03 0.52 4.02
N TRP A 78 4.04 0.11 3.26
CA TRP A 78 4.56 0.84 2.10
C TRP A 78 4.25 0.07 0.82
N LEU A 79 3.83 0.78 -0.21
CA LEU A 79 3.66 0.26 -1.56
C LEU A 79 4.63 0.99 -2.50
N VAL A 80 5.48 0.20 -3.17
CA VAL A 80 6.47 0.70 -4.13
C VAL A 80 6.10 0.18 -5.51
N THR A 81 5.93 1.08 -6.47
CA THR A 81 5.53 0.76 -7.84
C THR A 81 6.70 1.00 -8.80
N GLU A 82 7.11 -0.03 -9.49
CA GLU A 82 8.11 0.03 -10.56
C GLU A 82 7.44 -0.06 -11.94
N ASP A 83 7.93 0.74 -12.89
CA ASP A 83 7.41 0.81 -14.26
C ASP A 83 8.37 0.13 -15.23
N TYR A 84 7.95 -0.99 -15.79
CA TYR A 84 8.70 -1.80 -16.76
C TYR A 84 8.32 -1.48 -18.22
N GLY A 85 7.56 -0.40 -18.45
CA GLY A 85 7.11 0.03 -19.77
C GLY A 85 5.69 -0.45 -20.08
N ASP A 86 5.50 -1.77 -20.20
CA ASP A 86 4.19 -2.41 -20.46
C ASP A 86 3.47 -2.90 -19.19
N GLU A 87 4.21 -3.08 -18.10
CA GLU A 87 3.73 -3.53 -16.80
C GLU A 87 4.14 -2.56 -15.68
N LEU A 88 3.22 -2.34 -14.74
CA LEU A 88 3.49 -1.76 -13.43
C LEU A 88 3.54 -2.87 -12.40
N VAL A 89 4.65 -2.98 -11.67
CA VAL A 89 4.82 -3.94 -10.58
C VAL A 89 4.76 -3.18 -9.26
N CYS A 90 3.73 -3.43 -8.47
CA CYS A 90 3.53 -2.80 -7.18
C CYS A 90 3.78 -3.81 -6.06
N ILE A 91 4.70 -3.50 -5.16
CA ILE A 91 5.11 -4.38 -4.06
C ILE A 91 4.64 -3.75 -2.75
N ALA A 92 3.79 -4.46 -2.01
CA ALA A 92 3.46 -4.09 -0.63
C ALA A 92 4.49 -4.69 0.34
N MET A 93 4.96 -3.88 1.26
CA MET A 93 6.00 -4.23 2.24
C MET A 93 5.84 -3.51 3.57
N LEU A 94 6.47 -4.06 4.60
CA LEU A 94 6.67 -3.36 5.87
C LEU A 94 7.85 -2.38 5.75
N PRO A 95 7.85 -1.25 6.49
CA PRO A 95 8.94 -0.27 6.44
C PRO A 95 10.34 -0.85 6.67
N GLU A 96 10.46 -1.85 7.54
CA GLU A 96 11.72 -2.53 7.85
C GLU A 96 12.24 -3.45 6.73
N GLU A 97 11.45 -3.69 5.69
CA GLU A 97 11.82 -4.53 4.53
C GLU A 97 12.36 -3.72 3.33
N TYR A 98 12.35 -2.38 3.40
CA TYR A 98 12.84 -1.46 2.37
C TYR A 98 14.27 -0.97 2.67
#